data_AF-A0A2N1QNC3-F1
#
_entry.id   AF-A0A2N1QNC3-F1
#
_cell.length_a   1.000
_cell.length_b   1.000
_cell.length_c   1.000
_cell.angle_alpha   90.00
_cell.angle_beta   90.00
_cell.angle_gamma   90.00
#
_symmetry.space_group_name_H-M   'P 1'
#
loop_
_entity.id
_entity.type
_entity.pdbx_description
1 polymer ?
#
loop_
_entity_poly.entity_id
_entity_poly.type
_entity_poly.pdbx_seq_one_letter_code
_entity_poly.pdbx_strand_id
1 'polypeptide(L)'
;MDMENFSNMQLDAMREVGNIGAGNAATALSVMLSRLVDMDVPKAELVSIYELAEYYGDPLKPVSAVFVRSEGEFTCSLIFFQDEEDAQSLVDLLISQQMSGMA
;
A
#
# COMPACT_ATOMS: atom_id res chain seq x y z
N MET A 1 18.93 8.66 12.08
CA MET A 1 19.08 8.78 10.62
C MET A 1 18.79 10.23 10.30
N ASP A 2 19.78 10.99 9.87
CA ASP A 2 19.57 12.37 9.43
C ASP A 2 18.64 12.34 8.20
N MET A 3 17.51 13.02 8.27
CA MET A 3 16.53 13.12 7.17
C MET A 3 17.10 13.80 5.91
N GLU A 4 18.31 14.36 5.99
CA GLU A 4 18.95 15.09 4.89
C GLU A 4 19.72 14.21 3.88
N ASN A 5 19.79 12.88 4.06
CA ASN A 5 20.73 12.03 3.30
C ASN A 5 20.12 10.86 2.51
N PHE A 6 18.86 10.94 2.09
CA PHE A 6 18.44 10.12 0.95
C PHE A 6 18.89 10.79 -0.34
N SER A 7 19.97 10.28 -0.94
CA SER A 7 20.35 10.70 -2.30
C SER A 7 19.20 10.42 -3.27
N ASN A 8 19.10 11.21 -4.34
CA ASN A 8 18.12 10.97 -5.42
C ASN A 8 18.17 9.52 -5.91
N MET A 9 19.37 8.92 -5.95
CA MET A 9 19.56 7.52 -6.32
C MET A 9 18.88 6.55 -5.34
N GLN A 10 18.90 6.81 -4.04
CA GLN A 10 18.23 5.96 -3.05
C GLN A 10 16.71 6.13 -3.10
N LEU A 11 16.19 7.34 -3.34
CA LEU A 11 14.75 7.57 -3.55
C LEU A 11 14.26 6.88 -4.82
N ASP A 12 15.03 6.97 -5.91
CA ASP A 12 14.73 6.24 -7.14
C ASP A 12 14.75 4.73 -6.92
N ALA A 13 15.72 4.21 -6.15
CA ALA A 13 15.74 2.79 -5.78
C ALA A 13 14.52 2.39 -4.95
N MET A 14 14.10 3.21 -3.97
CA MET A 14 12.88 2.97 -3.19
C MET A 14 11.63 2.97 -4.07
N ARG A 15 11.54 3.91 -5.01
CA ARG A 15 10.45 3.98 -5.99
C ARG A 15 10.41 2.74 -6.87
N GLU A 16 11.56 2.26 -7.34
CA GLU A 16 11.62 1.05 -8.17
C GLU A 16 11.23 -0.21 -7.39
N VAL A 17 11.68 -0.34 -6.14
CA VAL A 17 11.24 -1.42 -5.24
C VAL A 17 9.73 -1.36 -5.01
N GLY A 18 9.19 -0.17 -4.75
CA GLY A 18 7.76 0.06 -4.60
C GLY A 18 6.98 -0.32 -5.86
N ASN A 19 7.46 0.09 -7.04
CA ASN A 19 6.85 -0.21 -8.33
C ASN A 19 6.77 -1.72 -8.59
N ILE A 20 7.89 -2.43 -8.42
CA ILE A 20 7.95 -3.89 -8.61
C ILE A 20 7.05 -4.61 -7.59
N GLY A 21 7.10 -4.21 -6.32
CA GLY A 21 6.29 -4.80 -5.27
C GLY A 21 4.79 -4.61 -5.51
N ALA A 22 4.41 -3.40 -5.91
CA ALA A 22 3.03 -3.05 -6.16
C ALA A 22 2.50 -3.74 -7.45
N GLY A 23 3.30 -3.84 -8.52
CA GLY A 23 2.94 -4.62 -9.72
C GLY A 23 2.72 -6.12 -9.43
N ASN A 24 3.56 -6.71 -8.59
CA ASN A 24 3.36 -8.09 -8.11
C ASN A 24 2.07 -8.21 -7.28
N ALA A 25 1.78 -7.23 -6.41
CA ALA A 25 0.56 -7.20 -5.62
C ALA A 25 -0.70 -7.05 -6.51
N ALA A 26 -0.66 -6.18 -7.53
CA ALA A 26 -1.72 -6.01 -8.50
C ALA A 26 -1.99 -7.31 -9.28
N THR A 27 -0.94 -8.01 -9.69
CA THR A 27 -1.05 -9.32 -10.36
C THR A 27 -1.70 -10.35 -9.43
N ALA A 28 -1.25 -10.44 -8.18
CA ALA A 28 -1.84 -11.35 -7.20
C ALA A 28 -3.33 -11.04 -6.95
N LEU A 29 -3.66 -9.75 -6.80
CA LEU A 29 -5.04 -9.30 -6.60
C LEU A 29 -5.92 -9.58 -7.83
N SER A 30 -5.39 -9.40 -9.04
CA SER A 30 -6.06 -9.74 -10.30
C SER A 30 -6.46 -11.22 -10.36
N VAL A 31 -5.56 -12.12 -9.91
CA VAL A 31 -5.87 -13.55 -9.80
C VAL A 31 -6.95 -13.80 -8.75
N MET A 32 -6.86 -13.19 -7.56
CA MET A 32 -7.85 -13.35 -6.49
C MET A 32 -9.25 -12.86 -6.90
N LEU A 33 -9.32 -11.75 -7.64
CA LEU A 33 -10.56 -11.15 -8.11
C LEU A 33 -11.06 -11.72 -9.45
N SER A 34 -10.22 -12.49 -10.16
CA SER A 34 -10.46 -12.90 -11.56
C SER A 34 -10.84 -11.73 -12.46
N ARG A 35 -10.18 -10.58 -12.25
CA ARG A 35 -10.42 -9.32 -12.96
C ARG A 35 -9.11 -8.62 -13.22
N LEU A 36 -9.03 -7.90 -14.33
CA LEU A 36 -7.86 -7.07 -14.60
C LEU A 36 -7.76 -5.97 -13.55
N VAL A 37 -6.66 -6.00 -12.80
CA VAL A 37 -6.27 -4.94 -11.86
C VAL A 37 -5.11 -4.21 -12.50
N ASP A 38 -5.35 -2.94 -12.82
CA ASP A 38 -4.31 -2.03 -13.30
C ASP A 38 -3.87 -1.13 -12.14
N MET A 39 -2.62 -0.71 -12.16
CA MET A 39 -2.01 0.05 -11.07
C MET A 39 -1.02 1.07 -11.63
N ASP A 40 -1.23 2.34 -11.27
CA ASP A 40 -0.25 3.39 -11.49
C ASP A 40 0.76 3.47 -10.34
N VAL A 41 2.01 3.78 -10.68
CA VAL A 41 3.13 3.80 -9.74
C VAL A 41 3.03 5.02 -8.82
N PRO A 42 2.97 4.84 -7.50
CA PRO A 42 2.89 5.96 -6.57
C PRO A 42 4.22 6.72 -6.47
N LYS A 43 4.13 8.00 -6.09
CA LYS A 43 5.30 8.81 -5.75
C LYS A 43 5.92 8.30 -4.45
N ALA A 44 7.25 8.29 -4.39
CA ALA A 44 7.99 8.02 -3.16
C ALA A 44 8.51 9.34 -2.61
N GLU A 45 8.11 9.69 -1.40
CA GLU A 45 8.49 10.93 -0.72
C GLU A 45 8.93 10.61 0.70
N LEU A 46 9.93 11.35 1.19
CA LEU A 46 10.34 11.29 2.59
C LEU A 46 9.46 12.25 3.38
N VAL A 47 8.63 11.70 4.27
CA VAL A 47 7.69 12.48 5.08
C VAL A 47 7.98 12.23 6.55
N SER A 48 7.95 13.30 7.35
CA SER A 48 8.04 13.18 8.80
C SER A 48 6.79 12.48 9.34
N ILE A 49 6.95 11.56 10.28
CA ILE A 49 5.80 10.89 10.92
C ILE A 49 4.83 11.88 11.57
N TYR A 50 5.32 13.05 12.00
CA TYR A 50 4.52 14.11 12.60
C TYR A 50 3.67 14.87 11.57
N GLU A 51 4.03 14.79 10.29
CA GLU A 51 3.34 15.46 9.17
C GLU A 51 2.43 14.49 8.41
N LEU A 52 2.44 13.19 8.75
CA LEU A 52 1.72 12.15 8.02
C LEU A 52 0.22 12.45 7.89
N ALA A 53 -0.39 12.98 8.95
CA ALA A 53 -1.81 13.36 8.93
C ALA A 53 -2.09 14.45 7.88
N GLU A 54 -1.25 15.48 7.80
CA GLU A 54 -1.42 16.59 6.86
C GLU A 54 -1.31 16.14 5.39
N TYR A 55 -0.51 15.10 5.13
CA TYR A 55 -0.32 14.53 3.80
C TYR A 55 -1.44 13.59 3.34
N TYR A 56 -2.06 12.85 4.26
CA TYR A 56 -2.96 11.74 3.92
C TYR A 56 -4.42 11.94 4.32
N GLY A 57 -4.80 13.06 4.95
CA GLY A 57 -6.20 13.45 5.08
C GLY A 57 -6.54 14.16 6.39
N ASP A 58 -7.76 13.94 6.86
CA ASP A 58 -8.21 14.46 8.16
C ASP A 58 -7.69 13.54 9.29
N PRO A 59 -6.88 14.03 10.25
CA PRO A 59 -6.38 13.23 11.37
C PRO A 59 -7.48 12.59 12.24
N LEU A 60 -8.72 13.08 12.14
CA LEU A 60 -9.86 12.56 12.89
C LEU A 60 -10.70 11.57 12.09
N LYS A 61 -10.44 11.41 10.79
CA LYS A 61 -11.17 10.45 9.95
C LYS A 61 -10.65 9.03 10.23
N PRO A 62 -11.53 8.08 10.56
CA PRO A 62 -11.12 6.69 10.71
C PRO A 62 -10.65 6.11 9.38
N VAL A 63 -9.65 5.25 9.45
CA VAL A 63 -9.08 4.54 8.30
C VAL A 63 -8.93 3.05 8.62
N SER A 64 -9.00 2.21 7.59
CA SER A 64 -8.61 0.81 7.69
C SER A 64 -7.12 0.69 7.46
N ALA A 65 -6.38 0.07 8.39
CA ALA A 65 -4.94 -0.09 8.27
C ALA A 65 -4.48 -1.53 8.49
N VAL A 66 -3.51 -1.95 7.67
CA VAL A 66 -2.77 -3.20 7.82
C VAL A 66 -1.35 -2.84 8.25
N PHE A 67 -0.94 -3.36 9.40
CA PHE A 67 0.41 -3.21 9.92
C PHE A 67 1.19 -4.51 9.75
N VAL A 68 2.29 -4.45 9.01
CA VAL A 68 3.20 -5.58 8.79
C VAL A 68 4.56 -5.21 9.35
N ARG A 69 5.10 -6.06 10.21
CA ARG A 69 6.46 -5.92 10.72
C ARG A 69 7.34 -7.00 10.11
N SER A 70 8.43 -6.59 9.46
CA SER A 70 9.47 -7.48 8.99
C SER A 70 10.59 -7.55 10.02
N GLU A 71 11.04 -8.76 10.32
CA GLU A 71 12.15 -9.05 11.22
C GLU A 71 13.25 -9.79 10.46
N GLY A 72 14.52 -9.59 10.83
CA GLY A 72 15.67 -10.21 10.17
C GLY A 72 16.71 -9.17 9.72
N GLU A 73 17.44 -9.48 8.65
CA GLU A 73 18.53 -8.64 8.13
C GLU A 73 18.06 -7.22 7.74
N PHE A 74 16.84 -7.11 7.23
CA PHE A 74 16.18 -5.84 7.00
C PHE A 74 14.94 -5.74 7.87
N THR A 75 15.06 -5.03 9.00
CA THR A 75 13.93 -4.79 9.90
C THR A 75 13.19 -3.53 9.46
N CYS A 76 11.92 -3.67 9.11
CA CYS A 76 11.07 -2.54 8.77
C CYS A 76 9.64 -2.74 9.27
N SER A 77 8.91 -1.63 9.34
CA SER A 77 7.47 -1.64 9.54
C SER A 77 6.82 -1.05 8.31
N LEU A 78 5.83 -1.76 7.77
CA LEU A 78 5.01 -1.32 6.66
C LEU A 78 3.60 -1.09 7.18
N ILE A 79 3.08 0.10 6.93
CA ILE A 79 1.69 0.44 7.20
C ILE A 79 1.03 0.66 5.84
N PHE A 80 -0.01 -0.10 5.56
CA PHE A 80 -0.90 0.13 4.43
C PHE A 80 -2.22 0.64 4.98
N PHE A 81 -2.67 1.83 4.57
CA PHE A 81 -3.93 2.41 5.00
C PHE A 81 -4.82 2.70 3.81
N GLN A 82 -6.13 2.57 4.02
CA GLN A 82 -7.18 2.86 3.06
C GLN A 82 -8.30 3.59 3.78
N ASP A 83 -9.00 4.46 3.06
CA ASP A 83 -10.27 4.99 3.52
C ASP A 83 -11.27 3.84 3.72
N GLU A 84 -12.17 4.00 4.69
CA GLU A 84 -13.14 2.96 5.06
C GLU A 84 -14.03 2.53 3.87
N GLU A 85 -14.40 3.48 3.01
CA GLU A 85 -15.20 3.23 1.81
C GLU A 85 -14.49 2.33 0.78
N ASP A 86 -13.19 2.59 0.54
CA ASP A 86 -12.37 1.80 -0.38
C ASP A 86 -12.13 0.40 0.17
N ALA A 87 -11.86 0.30 1.48
CA ALA A 87 -11.68 -0.98 2.16
C ALA A 87 -12.96 -1.84 2.08
N GLN A 88 -14.12 -1.24 2.32
CA GLN A 88 -15.41 -1.93 2.19
C GLN A 88 -15.65 -2.39 0.74
N SER A 89 -15.39 -1.53 -0.24
CA SER A 89 -15.53 -1.87 -1.66
C SER A 89 -14.66 -3.05 -2.07
N LEU A 90 -13.42 -3.11 -1.57
CA LEU A 90 -12.52 -4.24 -1.80
C LEU A 90 -13.04 -5.55 -1.17
N VAL A 91 -13.56 -5.48 0.06
CA VAL A 91 -14.16 -6.63 0.74
C VAL A 91 -15.36 -7.16 -0.05
N ASP A 92 -16.25 -6.29 -0.50
CA ASP A 92 -17.43 -6.67 -1.27
C ASP A 92 -17.06 -7.36 -2.59
N LEU A 93 -16.02 -6.86 -3.27
CA LEU A 93 -15.48 -7.50 -4.48
C LEU A 93 -14.94 -8.91 -4.20
N LEU A 94 -14.17 -9.08 -3.12
CA LEU A 94 -13.59 -10.37 -2.74
C LEU A 94 -14.66 -11.39 -2.38
N ILE A 95 -15.64 -11.00 -1.55
CA ILE A 95 -16.75 -11.87 -1.14
C ILE A 95 -17.59 -12.27 -2.35
N SER A 96 -17.93 -11.32 -3.22
CA SER A 96 -18.72 -11.59 -4.43
C SER A 96 -18.02 -12.59 -5.35
N GLN A 97 -16.71 -12.49 -5.50
CA GLN A 97 -15.92 -13.43 -6.30
C GLN A 97 -15.90 -14.83 -5.69
N GLN A 98 -15.72 -14.93 -4.36
CA GLN A 98 -15.73 -16.22 -3.66
C GLN A 98 -17.09 -16.92 -3.79
N MET A 99 -18.20 -16.17 -3.64
CA MET A 99 -19.54 -16.73 -3.78
C MET A 99 -19.84 -17.18 -5.22
N SER A 100 -19.35 -16.46 -6.22
CA SER A 100 -19.52 -16.84 -7.63
C SER A 100 -18.81 -18.16 -7.98
N GLY A 101 -17.73 -18.50 -7.28
CA GLY A 101 -17.03 -19.78 -7.43
C GLY A 101 -17.68 -20.96 -6.69
N MET A 102 -18.72 -20.74 -5.90
CA MET A 102 -19.45 -21.78 -5.15
C MET A 102 -20.77 -22.21 -5.82
N ALA A 103 -21.19 -21.51 -6.88
CA ALA A 103 -22.37 -21.82 -7.70
C ALA A 103 -21.99 -22.62 -8.95
#